data_AF-A0A961XCV6-F1
#
_entry.id   AF-A0A961XCV6-F1
#
_cell.length_a   1.000
_cell.length_b   1.000
_cell.length_c   1.000
_cell.angle_alpha   90.00
_cell.angle_beta   90.00
_cell.angle_gamma   90.00
#
_symmetry.space_group_name_H-M   'P 1'
#
loop_
_entity.id
_entity.type
_entity.pdbx_description
1 polymer ?
#
loop_
_entity_poly.entity_id
_entity_poly.type
_entity_poly.pdbx_seq_one_letter_code
_entity_poly.pdbx_strand_id
1 'polypeptide(L)'
;GWWFWDPVENASFMPWLAGTALLHSALVMEKRDALKIWTVLLAILTFSLSLLGTFLVRSGVLTSVHSFASDPARGLFILCILTVFIGGALFLFALRAGSLAAGGLFQPVSREGSLVFNNLILVVATGAVLTGTLYPMLLEALTDQKISVGAPFFNIAFGWLMVPLILVLPFGPLMAWKRGDPMAAARRLRLAFVLSVVLGIVVWMARGDGPVLAVLGVAAAVWLMAGSLTDLRGRAGFGKAPLSTALRRLRGLPRSAFGTALAHFGLGVTVLGIVLVTSWETEHVLEMAPGQTVEAGGYVVRFDREAERQGPNYSEEVAHFSVLSGGVVIAETDSAKRVYPARQMPTTEAGILSFGASQLYVSIGDKTEAGTIVVRVWWKPWILCIWGGALLMMAGGFVSLSDRRLRIGAPSRRARPVEAMGAAE
;
A
#
# COMPACT_ATOMS: atom_id res chain seq x y z
N GLY A 1 -14.40 -1.31 5.35
CA GLY A 1 -13.04 -1.49 5.88
C GLY A 1 -12.05 -0.82 4.95
N TRP A 2 -10.75 -0.94 5.24
CA TRP A 2 -9.69 -0.47 4.33
C TRP A 2 -9.17 -1.61 3.43
N TRP A 3 -9.29 -2.87 3.89
CA TRP A 3 -8.96 -4.08 3.14
C TRP A 3 -9.68 -5.28 3.76
N PHE A 4 -10.33 -6.10 2.94
CA PHE A 4 -11.11 -7.26 3.37
C PHE A 4 -10.47 -8.60 3.00
N TRP A 5 -9.41 -8.60 2.19
CA TRP A 5 -8.78 -9.80 1.65
C TRP A 5 -9.73 -10.64 0.77
N ASP A 6 -10.72 -10.00 0.15
CA ASP A 6 -11.58 -10.71 -0.80
C ASP A 6 -10.80 -11.05 -2.08
N PRO A 7 -11.22 -12.07 -2.85
CA PRO A 7 -10.47 -12.51 -4.03
C PRO A 7 -10.20 -11.41 -5.06
N VAL A 8 -11.10 -10.43 -5.22
CA VAL A 8 -10.95 -9.30 -6.15
C VAL A 8 -9.87 -8.34 -5.67
N GLU A 9 -9.91 -7.97 -4.40
CA GLU A 9 -8.87 -7.18 -3.74
C GLU A 9 -7.51 -7.88 -3.85
N ASN A 10 -7.42 -9.17 -3.52
CA ASN A 10 -6.18 -9.96 -3.59
C ASN A 10 -5.62 -10.03 -5.02
N ALA A 11 -6.48 -10.27 -6.00
CA ALA A 11 -6.14 -10.27 -7.42
C ALA A 11 -5.54 -8.93 -7.87
N SER A 12 -6.07 -7.81 -7.37
CA SER A 12 -5.54 -6.48 -7.66
C SER A 12 -4.21 -6.20 -6.96
N PHE A 13 -3.95 -6.80 -5.80
CA PHE A 13 -2.78 -6.53 -4.95
C PHE A 13 -1.51 -7.27 -5.38
N MET A 14 -1.63 -8.54 -5.78
CA MET A 14 -0.48 -9.38 -6.15
C MET A 14 0.45 -8.78 -7.22
N PRO A 15 -0.05 -8.15 -8.31
CA PRO A 15 0.81 -7.49 -9.29
C PRO A 15 1.65 -6.35 -8.69
N TRP A 16 1.14 -5.63 -7.68
CA TRP A 16 1.89 -4.54 -7.03
C TRP A 16 3.06 -5.06 -6.19
N LEU A 17 2.90 -6.20 -5.52
CA LEU A 17 3.97 -6.85 -4.75
C LEU A 17 5.09 -7.33 -5.69
N ALA A 18 4.73 -8.10 -6.72
CA ALA A 18 5.67 -8.58 -7.73
C ALA A 18 6.32 -7.41 -8.50
N GLY A 19 5.54 -6.39 -8.85
CA GLY A 19 6.02 -5.18 -9.53
C GLY A 19 6.98 -4.36 -8.66
N THR A 20 6.75 -4.29 -7.35
CA THR A 20 7.69 -3.64 -6.42
C THR A 20 9.01 -4.41 -6.38
N ALA A 21 8.98 -5.74 -6.32
CA ALA A 21 10.18 -6.56 -6.43
C ALA A 21 10.89 -6.36 -7.78
N LEU A 22 10.14 -6.26 -8.87
CA LEU A 22 10.65 -6.01 -10.22
C LEU A 22 11.42 -4.68 -10.28
N LEU A 23 10.84 -3.59 -9.79
CA LEU A 23 11.49 -2.27 -9.80
C LEU A 23 12.82 -2.28 -9.03
N HIS A 24 12.86 -2.95 -7.88
CA HIS A 24 14.09 -3.09 -7.10
C HIS A 24 15.11 -4.01 -7.78
N SER A 25 14.66 -5.09 -8.40
CA SER A 25 15.53 -5.97 -9.19
C SER A 25 16.14 -5.25 -10.40
N ALA A 26 15.35 -4.43 -11.10
CA ALA A 26 15.80 -3.67 -12.26
C ALA A 26 16.93 -2.69 -11.89
N LEU A 27 16.89 -2.09 -10.70
CA LEU A 27 17.98 -1.24 -10.20
C LEU A 27 19.29 -2.01 -10.01
N VAL A 28 19.23 -3.24 -9.51
CA VAL A 28 20.41 -4.11 -9.38
C VAL A 28 20.93 -4.47 -10.77
N MET A 29 20.04 -4.84 -11.69
CA MET A 29 20.39 -5.17 -13.07
C MET A 29 21.10 -3.99 -13.76
N GLU A 30 20.53 -2.79 -13.69
CA GLU A 30 21.09 -1.59 -14.33
C GLU A 30 22.45 -1.20 -13.75
N LYS A 31 22.60 -1.25 -12.41
CA LYS A 31 23.84 -0.78 -11.76
C LYS A 31 24.95 -1.82 -11.71
N ARG A 32 24.60 -3.11 -11.70
CA ARG A 32 25.52 -4.20 -11.33
C ARG A 32 25.62 -5.31 -12.37
N ASP A 33 24.81 -5.23 -13.43
CA ASP A 33 24.71 -6.30 -14.42
C ASP A 33 24.38 -7.67 -13.78
N ALA A 34 23.65 -7.65 -12.66
CA ALA A 34 23.27 -8.83 -11.87
C ALA A 34 21.75 -9.05 -11.87
N LEU A 35 21.30 -10.26 -11.54
CA LEU A 35 19.87 -10.62 -11.45
C LEU A 35 19.07 -10.46 -12.76
N LYS A 36 19.70 -10.56 -13.94
CA LYS A 36 19.00 -10.47 -15.24
C LYS A 36 17.86 -11.47 -15.35
N ILE A 37 18.15 -12.75 -15.13
CA ILE A 37 17.18 -13.85 -15.17
C ILE A 37 16.00 -13.57 -14.22
N TRP A 38 16.31 -13.19 -12.98
CA TRP A 38 15.32 -12.87 -11.96
C TRP A 38 14.45 -11.66 -12.33
N THR A 39 15.05 -10.61 -12.88
CA THR A 39 14.35 -9.40 -13.32
C THR A 39 13.38 -9.71 -14.46
N VAL A 40 13.80 -10.49 -15.46
CA VAL A 40 12.92 -10.91 -16.56
C VAL A 40 11.79 -11.80 -16.05
N LEU A 41 12.09 -12.76 -15.16
CA LEU A 41 11.06 -13.60 -14.54
C LEU A 41 10.03 -12.76 -13.78
N LEU A 42 10.48 -11.81 -12.95
CA LEU A 42 9.59 -10.90 -12.23
C LEU A 42 8.73 -10.05 -13.16
N ALA A 43 9.25 -9.63 -14.32
CA ALA A 43 8.47 -8.90 -15.31
C ALA A 43 7.36 -9.76 -15.90
N ILE A 44 7.68 -11.01 -16.27
CA ILE A 44 6.70 -11.99 -16.75
C ILE A 44 5.64 -12.24 -15.67
N LEU A 45 6.05 -12.51 -14.42
CA LEU A 45 5.14 -12.78 -13.32
C LEU A 45 4.24 -11.58 -12.99
N THR A 46 4.78 -10.37 -12.96
CA THR A 46 3.99 -9.15 -12.69
C THR A 46 2.89 -8.97 -13.73
N PHE A 47 3.22 -9.12 -15.01
CA PHE A 47 2.23 -9.05 -16.10
C PHE A 47 1.23 -10.21 -16.04
N SER A 48 1.72 -11.43 -15.76
CA SER A 48 0.90 -12.64 -15.65
C SER A 48 -0.13 -12.52 -14.51
N LEU A 49 0.27 -11.98 -13.36
CA LEU A 49 -0.63 -11.74 -12.22
C LEU A 49 -1.71 -10.70 -12.56
N SER A 50 -1.39 -9.67 -13.35
CA SER A 50 -2.38 -8.70 -13.83
C SER A 50 -3.42 -9.34 -14.75
N LEU A 51 -2.98 -10.23 -15.66
CA LEU A 51 -3.89 -11.00 -16.51
C LEU A 51 -4.72 -12.00 -15.71
N LEU A 52 -4.09 -12.69 -14.76
CA LEU A 52 -4.77 -13.61 -13.85
C LEU A 52 -5.86 -12.89 -13.07
N GLY A 53 -5.61 -11.68 -12.56
CA GLY A 53 -6.65 -10.90 -11.89
C GLY A 53 -7.85 -10.64 -12.80
N THR A 54 -7.64 -10.34 -14.08
CA THR A 54 -8.73 -10.18 -15.05
C THR A 54 -9.55 -11.46 -15.20
N PHE A 55 -8.87 -12.62 -15.29
CA PHE A 55 -9.52 -13.93 -15.33
C PHE A 55 -10.36 -14.17 -14.08
N LEU A 56 -9.78 -13.98 -12.89
CA LEU A 56 -10.43 -14.23 -11.61
C LEU A 56 -11.72 -13.41 -11.43
N VAL A 57 -11.74 -12.14 -11.86
CA VAL A 57 -12.90 -11.26 -11.67
C VAL A 57 -13.95 -11.40 -12.78
N ARG A 58 -13.59 -11.86 -13.98
CA ARG A 58 -14.49 -11.86 -15.16
C ARG A 58 -14.93 -13.24 -15.64
N SER A 59 -14.26 -14.31 -15.22
CA SER A 59 -14.57 -15.68 -15.67
C SER A 59 -15.82 -16.27 -15.01
N GLY A 60 -16.27 -15.70 -13.88
CA GLY A 60 -17.34 -16.28 -13.07
C GLY A 60 -16.93 -17.49 -12.22
N VAL A 61 -15.64 -17.83 -12.18
CA VAL A 61 -15.12 -18.96 -11.38
C VAL A 61 -15.07 -18.61 -9.88
N LEU A 62 -15.07 -17.31 -9.54
CA LEU A 62 -15.12 -16.85 -8.16
C LEU A 62 -16.47 -16.20 -7.84
N THR A 63 -16.99 -16.49 -6.65
CA THR A 63 -18.05 -15.70 -6.02
C THR A 63 -17.39 -14.59 -5.19
N SER A 64 -17.61 -13.33 -5.58
CA SER A 64 -17.18 -12.16 -4.79
C SER A 64 -18.22 -11.05 -4.89
N VAL A 65 -18.38 -10.29 -3.80
CA VAL A 65 -19.24 -9.10 -3.72
C VAL A 65 -18.82 -8.00 -4.71
N HIS A 66 -17.56 -8.01 -5.16
CA HIS A 66 -17.01 -7.07 -6.14
C HIS A 66 -17.00 -7.63 -7.58
N SER A 67 -17.51 -8.85 -7.80
CA SER A 67 -17.57 -9.44 -9.13
C SER A 67 -18.72 -8.85 -9.95
N PHE A 68 -18.43 -8.46 -11.20
CA PHE A 68 -19.42 -7.92 -12.12
C PHE A 68 -19.75 -8.96 -13.20
N ALA A 69 -21.03 -9.30 -13.35
CA ALA A 69 -21.65 -10.07 -14.45
C ALA A 69 -20.76 -11.20 -15.04
N SER A 70 -20.96 -12.41 -14.54
CA SER A 70 -20.29 -13.64 -14.97
C SER A 70 -20.83 -14.15 -16.31
N ASP A 71 -19.94 -14.32 -17.30
CA ASP A 71 -20.24 -14.96 -18.58
C ASP A 71 -19.15 -16.03 -18.85
N PRO A 72 -19.48 -17.34 -18.76
CA PRO A 72 -18.53 -18.42 -18.96
C PRO A 72 -17.81 -18.37 -20.33
N ALA A 73 -18.46 -17.85 -21.37
CA ALA A 73 -17.85 -17.72 -22.70
C ALA A 73 -16.68 -16.73 -22.70
N ARG A 74 -16.78 -15.65 -21.91
CA ARG A 74 -15.68 -14.68 -21.71
C ARG A 74 -14.54 -15.30 -20.91
N GLY A 75 -14.85 -16.17 -19.95
CA GLY A 75 -13.87 -16.91 -19.17
C GLY A 75 -12.94 -17.75 -20.05
N LEU A 76 -13.49 -18.48 -21.02
CA LEU A 76 -12.70 -19.27 -21.97
C LEU A 76 -11.78 -18.41 -22.85
N PHE A 77 -12.29 -17.29 -23.39
CA PHE A 77 -11.48 -16.37 -24.19
C PHE A 77 -10.30 -15.81 -23.38
N ILE A 78 -10.54 -15.40 -22.14
CA ILE A 78 -9.49 -14.92 -21.24
C ILE A 78 -8.50 -16.05 -20.92
N LEU A 79 -8.96 -17.28 -20.68
CA LEU A 79 -8.08 -18.43 -20.44
C LEU A 79 -7.13 -18.72 -21.62
N CYS A 80 -7.62 -18.61 -22.86
CA CYS A 80 -6.78 -18.72 -24.06
C CYS A 80 -5.71 -17.63 -24.09
N ILE A 81 -6.07 -16.37 -23.77
CA ILE A 81 -5.12 -15.26 -23.64
C ILE A 81 -4.08 -15.57 -22.56
N LEU A 82 -4.48 -16.04 -21.38
CA LEU A 82 -3.55 -16.41 -20.31
C LEU A 82 -2.58 -17.49 -20.77
N THR A 83 -3.08 -18.56 -21.40
CA THR A 83 -2.24 -19.66 -21.91
C THR A 83 -1.20 -19.15 -22.91
N VAL A 84 -1.60 -18.32 -23.87
CA VAL A 84 -0.69 -17.78 -24.90
C VAL A 84 0.33 -16.82 -24.28
N PHE A 85 -0.11 -15.83 -23.50
CA PHE A 85 0.79 -14.80 -22.99
C PHE A 85 1.68 -15.30 -21.84
N ILE A 86 1.12 -16.02 -20.87
CA ILE A 86 1.88 -16.54 -19.72
C ILE A 86 2.73 -17.73 -20.17
N GLY A 87 2.10 -18.74 -20.79
CA GLY A 87 2.78 -19.93 -21.27
C GLY A 87 3.83 -19.60 -22.33
N GLY A 88 3.49 -18.75 -23.31
CA GLY A 88 4.43 -18.30 -24.32
C GLY A 88 5.61 -17.50 -23.75
N ALA A 89 5.36 -16.57 -22.82
CA ALA A 89 6.45 -15.81 -22.19
C ALA A 89 7.38 -16.70 -21.35
N LEU A 90 6.83 -17.63 -20.55
CA LEU A 90 7.62 -18.58 -19.76
C LEU A 90 8.39 -19.57 -20.64
N PHE A 91 7.79 -20.03 -21.74
CA PHE A 91 8.45 -20.89 -22.71
C PHE A 91 9.62 -20.18 -23.39
N LEU A 92 9.41 -18.96 -23.88
CA LEU A 92 10.48 -18.13 -24.46
C LEU A 92 11.58 -17.84 -23.44
N PHE A 93 11.21 -17.55 -22.20
CA PHE A 93 12.15 -17.37 -21.10
C PHE A 93 13.00 -18.63 -20.88
N ALA A 94 12.39 -19.82 -20.83
CA ALA A 94 13.09 -21.08 -20.67
C ALA A 94 14.09 -21.33 -21.83
N LEU A 95 13.68 -21.07 -23.08
CA LEU A 95 14.55 -21.19 -24.25
C LEU A 95 15.74 -20.22 -24.24
N ARG A 96 15.53 -19.00 -23.72
CA ARG A 96 16.55 -17.93 -23.70
C ARG A 96 17.33 -17.85 -22.40
N ALA A 97 16.94 -18.59 -21.36
CA ALA A 97 17.55 -18.50 -20.04
C ALA A 97 19.08 -18.69 -20.08
N GLY A 98 19.57 -19.66 -20.86
CA GLY A 98 21.01 -19.91 -21.02
C GLY A 98 21.79 -18.79 -21.72
N SER A 99 21.11 -17.93 -22.49
CA SER A 99 21.74 -16.76 -23.16
C SER A 99 21.82 -15.52 -22.25
N LEU A 100 21.11 -15.53 -21.12
CA LEU A 100 21.18 -14.48 -20.12
C LEU A 100 22.41 -14.75 -19.23
N ALA A 101 23.49 -14.00 -19.48
CA ALA A 101 24.75 -14.16 -18.75
C ALA A 101 24.55 -14.18 -17.23
N ALA A 102 25.26 -15.09 -16.55
CA ALA A 102 25.38 -15.07 -15.09
C ALA A 102 26.03 -13.75 -14.68
N GLY A 103 25.29 -12.95 -13.92
CA GLY A 103 25.66 -11.56 -13.64
C GLY A 103 26.78 -11.39 -12.61
N GLY A 104 27.06 -10.14 -12.24
CA GLY A 104 28.14 -9.80 -11.32
C GLY A 104 27.99 -10.39 -9.91
N LEU A 105 29.09 -10.92 -9.36
CA LEU A 105 29.17 -11.43 -7.97
C LEU A 105 29.05 -10.28 -6.95
N PHE A 106 28.33 -10.53 -5.86
CA PHE A 106 28.21 -9.63 -4.70
C PHE A 106 28.18 -10.43 -3.39
N GLN A 107 28.62 -9.81 -2.29
CA GLN A 107 28.51 -10.42 -0.96
C GLN A 107 27.05 -10.36 -0.47
N PRO A 108 26.54 -11.39 0.23
CA PRO A 108 25.18 -11.36 0.79
C PRO A 108 24.91 -10.13 1.67
N VAL A 109 25.92 -9.68 2.42
CA VAL A 109 25.85 -8.43 3.19
C VAL A 109 26.29 -7.26 2.31
N SER A 110 25.34 -6.71 1.56
CA SER A 110 25.54 -5.59 0.64
C SER A 110 24.21 -4.92 0.30
N ARG A 111 24.26 -3.83 -0.47
CA ARG A 111 23.03 -3.23 -1.04
C ARG A 111 22.31 -4.21 -1.95
N GLU A 112 23.04 -4.94 -2.79
CA GLU A 112 22.49 -6.00 -3.65
C GLU A 112 21.75 -7.04 -2.81
N GLY A 113 22.39 -7.54 -1.74
CA GLY A 113 21.78 -8.53 -0.85
C GLY A 113 20.52 -8.03 -0.15
N SER A 114 20.49 -6.75 0.29
CA SER A 114 19.26 -6.17 0.85
C SER A 114 18.11 -6.07 -0.15
N LEU A 115 18.41 -5.81 -1.43
CA LEU A 115 17.41 -5.78 -2.50
C LEU A 115 16.95 -7.19 -2.87
N VAL A 116 17.85 -8.18 -2.85
CA VAL A 116 17.48 -9.61 -3.03
C VAL A 116 16.57 -10.08 -1.88
N PHE A 117 16.91 -9.74 -0.64
CA PHE A 117 16.07 -10.04 0.52
C PHE A 117 14.67 -9.43 0.38
N ASN A 118 14.59 -8.15 0.01
CA ASN A 118 13.32 -7.49 -0.30
C ASN A 118 12.53 -8.26 -1.36
N ASN A 119 13.18 -8.58 -2.48
CA ASN A 119 12.52 -9.27 -3.60
C ASN A 119 12.01 -10.66 -3.18
N LEU A 120 12.80 -11.41 -2.41
CA LEU A 120 12.40 -12.71 -1.91
C LEU A 120 11.15 -12.61 -1.04
N ILE A 121 11.14 -11.70 -0.07
CA ILE A 121 9.98 -11.51 0.82
C ILE A 121 8.74 -11.10 0.05
N LEU A 122 8.86 -10.14 -0.88
CA LEU A 122 7.72 -9.70 -1.69
C LEU A 122 7.18 -10.81 -2.60
N VAL A 123 8.05 -11.63 -3.19
CA VAL A 123 7.63 -12.78 -4.02
C VAL A 123 6.97 -13.85 -3.17
N VAL A 124 7.52 -14.18 -2.00
CA VAL A 124 6.92 -15.15 -1.08
C VAL A 124 5.57 -14.64 -0.57
N ALA A 125 5.45 -13.35 -0.26
CA ALA A 125 4.18 -12.73 0.12
C ALA A 125 3.15 -12.79 -1.01
N THR A 126 3.59 -12.53 -2.25
CA THR A 126 2.75 -12.71 -3.44
C THR A 126 2.27 -14.15 -3.57
N GLY A 127 3.18 -15.12 -3.38
CA GLY A 127 2.86 -16.55 -3.39
C GLY A 127 1.86 -16.93 -2.30
N ALA A 128 2.03 -16.44 -1.07
CA ALA A 128 1.10 -16.70 0.02
C ALA A 128 -0.32 -16.17 -0.27
N VAL A 129 -0.42 -14.95 -0.81
CA VAL A 129 -1.72 -14.37 -1.21
C VAL A 129 -2.33 -15.14 -2.38
N LEU A 130 -1.52 -15.53 -3.37
CA LEU A 130 -1.95 -16.35 -4.51
C LEU A 130 -2.49 -17.70 -4.05
N THR A 131 -1.75 -18.40 -3.18
CA THR A 131 -2.17 -19.67 -2.61
C THR A 131 -3.46 -19.52 -1.82
N GLY A 132 -3.57 -18.55 -0.92
CA GLY A 132 -4.80 -18.32 -0.17
C GLY A 132 -6.02 -18.00 -1.06
N THR A 133 -5.79 -17.33 -2.19
CA THR A 133 -6.84 -16.95 -3.14
C THR A 133 -7.27 -18.13 -4.03
N LEU A 134 -6.32 -18.93 -4.52
CA LEU A 134 -6.61 -20.03 -5.46
C LEU A 134 -6.92 -21.37 -4.77
N TYR A 135 -6.50 -21.56 -3.52
CA TYR A 135 -6.66 -22.83 -2.81
C TYR A 135 -8.13 -23.27 -2.68
N PRO A 136 -9.10 -22.40 -2.29
CA PRO A 136 -10.51 -22.77 -2.29
C PRO A 136 -11.01 -23.28 -3.64
N MET A 137 -10.60 -22.62 -4.73
CA MET A 137 -11.00 -22.98 -6.09
C MET A 137 -10.43 -24.35 -6.50
N LEU A 138 -9.17 -24.60 -6.15
CA LEU A 138 -8.51 -25.87 -6.44
C LEU A 138 -9.16 -27.02 -5.64
N LEU A 139 -9.50 -26.78 -4.37
CA LEU A 139 -10.16 -27.78 -3.54
C LEU A 139 -11.56 -28.11 -4.05
N GLU A 140 -12.35 -27.09 -4.40
CA GLU A 140 -13.67 -27.26 -5.00
C GLU A 140 -13.58 -28.08 -6.29
N ALA A 141 -12.65 -27.76 -7.19
CA ALA A 141 -12.48 -28.48 -8.46
C ALA A 141 -12.05 -29.95 -8.31
N LEU A 142 -11.36 -30.32 -7.21
CA LEU A 142 -10.85 -31.67 -7.00
C LEU A 142 -11.74 -32.53 -6.10
N THR A 143 -12.50 -31.92 -5.19
CA THR A 143 -13.21 -32.63 -4.11
C THR A 143 -14.67 -32.23 -3.95
N ASP A 144 -15.16 -31.25 -4.73
CA ASP A 144 -16.46 -30.60 -4.58
C ASP A 144 -16.70 -29.94 -3.21
N GLN A 145 -15.65 -29.82 -2.37
CA GLN A 145 -15.73 -29.15 -1.07
C GLN A 145 -15.54 -27.63 -1.22
N LYS A 146 -16.50 -26.87 -0.68
CA LYS A 146 -16.45 -25.42 -0.65
C LYS A 146 -15.92 -24.94 0.68
N ILE A 147 -14.77 -24.29 0.66
CA ILE A 147 -14.17 -23.60 1.81
C ILE A 147 -14.04 -22.12 1.49
N SER A 148 -13.90 -21.30 2.54
CA SER A 148 -13.52 -19.90 2.39
C SER A 148 -12.26 -19.63 3.21
N VAL A 149 -11.31 -18.93 2.61
CA VAL A 149 -10.10 -18.46 3.28
C VAL A 149 -10.29 -16.97 3.57
N GLY A 150 -10.53 -16.64 4.83
CA GLY A 150 -10.77 -15.27 5.28
C GLY A 150 -9.51 -14.51 5.70
N ALA A 151 -9.71 -13.24 6.08
CA ALA A 151 -8.68 -12.32 6.55
C ALA A 151 -7.68 -12.89 7.59
N PRO A 152 -8.06 -13.77 8.56
CA PRO A 152 -7.09 -14.29 9.53
C PRO A 152 -5.89 -15.01 8.90
N PHE A 153 -6.09 -15.81 7.85
CA PHE A 153 -5.00 -16.48 7.15
C PHE A 153 -4.04 -15.46 6.53
N PHE A 154 -4.58 -14.49 5.79
CA PHE A 154 -3.76 -13.50 5.10
C PHE A 154 -3.04 -12.55 6.06
N ASN A 155 -3.71 -12.10 7.13
CA ASN A 155 -3.10 -11.23 8.14
C ASN A 155 -1.89 -11.90 8.80
N ILE A 156 -1.99 -13.19 9.12
CA ILE A 156 -0.87 -13.95 9.69
C ILE A 156 0.22 -14.13 8.64
N ALA A 157 -0.11 -14.70 7.48
CA ALA A 157 0.88 -15.03 6.45
C ALA A 157 1.62 -13.79 5.93
N PHE A 158 0.88 -12.73 5.59
CA PHE A 158 1.44 -11.48 5.09
C PHE A 158 2.15 -10.70 6.20
N GLY A 159 1.53 -10.60 7.39
CA GLY A 159 2.09 -9.87 8.53
C GLY A 159 3.47 -10.38 8.92
N TRP A 160 3.64 -11.70 9.09
CA TRP A 160 4.93 -12.30 9.46
C TRP A 160 6.01 -12.11 8.41
N LEU A 161 5.66 -12.03 7.13
CA LEU A 161 6.60 -11.73 6.05
C LEU A 161 6.98 -10.25 6.03
N MET A 162 6.04 -9.34 6.29
CA MET A 162 6.30 -7.90 6.26
C MET A 162 7.13 -7.40 7.44
N VAL A 163 7.00 -7.99 8.63
CA VAL A 163 7.78 -7.58 9.82
C VAL A 163 9.29 -7.53 9.56
N PRO A 164 9.96 -8.62 9.12
CA PRO A 164 11.39 -8.57 8.88
C PRO A 164 11.77 -7.64 7.71
N LEU A 165 10.89 -7.49 6.70
CA LEU A 165 11.09 -6.54 5.62
C LEU A 165 11.15 -5.10 6.14
N ILE A 166 10.16 -4.70 6.94
CA ILE A 166 10.06 -3.37 7.53
C ILE A 166 11.27 -3.04 8.41
N LEU A 167 11.76 -4.01 9.19
CA LEU A 167 12.93 -3.83 10.04
C LEU A 167 14.22 -3.60 9.23
N VAL A 168 14.42 -4.36 8.14
CA VAL A 168 15.64 -4.30 7.32
C VAL A 168 15.61 -3.11 6.35
N LEU A 169 14.44 -2.66 5.93
CA LEU A 169 14.27 -1.70 4.82
C LEU A 169 15.13 -0.42 4.96
N PRO A 170 15.22 0.26 6.13
CA PRO A 170 16.07 1.46 6.25
C PRO A 170 17.57 1.20 6.12
N PHE A 171 18.04 -0.05 6.28
CA PHE A 171 19.44 -0.39 6.08
C PHE A 171 19.82 -0.37 4.60
N GLY A 172 18.94 -0.83 3.71
CA GLY A 172 19.26 -1.03 2.28
C GLY A 172 19.89 0.19 1.60
N PRO A 173 19.25 1.38 1.64
CA PRO A 173 19.81 2.60 1.06
C PRO A 173 21.14 3.06 1.67
N LEU A 174 21.48 2.62 2.89
CA LEU A 174 22.71 2.99 3.60
C LEU A 174 23.87 2.00 3.35
N MET A 175 23.56 0.77 2.90
CA MET A 175 24.57 -0.23 2.55
C MET A 175 25.31 0.15 1.27
N ALA A 176 26.60 -0.17 1.19
CA ALA A 176 27.37 0.01 -0.04
C ALA A 176 27.15 -1.17 -1.02
N TRP A 177 27.36 -0.91 -2.32
CA TRP A 177 27.39 -1.95 -3.34
C TRP A 177 28.60 -2.89 -3.15
N LYS A 178 28.51 -4.13 -3.64
CA LYS A 178 29.48 -5.24 -3.48
C LYS A 178 29.67 -5.76 -2.05
N ARG A 179 29.94 -4.86 -1.11
CA ARG A 179 30.24 -5.18 0.30
C ARG A 179 29.75 -4.06 1.19
N GLY A 180 28.77 -4.36 2.04
CA GLY A 180 28.23 -3.42 3.01
C GLY A 180 28.88 -3.55 4.39
N ASP A 181 28.63 -2.53 5.21
CA ASP A 181 28.97 -2.51 6.64
C ASP A 181 27.67 -2.27 7.43
N PRO A 182 27.01 -3.33 7.93
CA PRO A 182 25.75 -3.20 8.63
C PRO A 182 25.92 -2.44 9.96
N MET A 183 27.09 -2.50 10.58
CA MET A 183 27.36 -1.78 11.82
C MET A 183 27.47 -0.28 11.57
N ALA A 184 28.11 0.14 10.47
CA ALA A 184 28.09 1.54 10.05
C ALA A 184 26.69 2.04 9.71
N ALA A 185 25.86 1.21 9.05
CA ALA A 185 24.47 1.56 8.79
C ALA A 185 23.66 1.70 10.09
N ALA A 186 23.79 0.76 11.02
CA ALA A 186 23.15 0.80 12.34
C ALA A 186 23.51 2.07 13.13
N ARG A 187 24.80 2.46 13.14
CA ARG A 187 25.24 3.71 13.78
C ARG A 187 24.56 4.95 13.18
N ARG A 188 24.34 4.98 11.86
CA ARG A 188 23.63 6.09 11.19
C ARG A 188 22.14 6.10 11.51
N LEU A 189 21.54 4.92 11.68
CA LEU A 189 20.12 4.73 12.01
C LEU A 189 19.81 4.91 13.51
N ARG A 190 20.82 5.08 14.37
CA ARG A 190 20.61 5.19 15.83
C ARG A 190 19.58 6.25 16.21
N LEU A 191 19.56 7.40 15.54
CA LEU A 191 18.54 8.41 15.81
C LEU A 191 17.14 7.95 15.39
N ALA A 192 16.99 7.33 14.22
CA ALA A 192 15.71 6.78 13.77
C ALA A 192 15.19 5.72 14.77
N PHE A 193 16.09 4.85 15.26
CA PHE A 193 15.76 3.87 16.29
C PHE A 193 15.28 4.53 17.59
N VAL A 194 16.04 5.50 18.11
CA VAL A 194 15.64 6.21 19.34
C VAL A 194 14.29 6.91 19.17
N LEU A 195 14.05 7.58 18.04
CA LEU A 195 12.76 8.21 17.75
C LEU A 195 11.62 7.19 17.68
N SER A 196 11.85 6.02 17.07
CA SER A 196 10.83 4.95 17.03
C SER A 196 10.49 4.41 18.41
N VAL A 197 11.49 4.19 19.28
CA VAL A 197 11.29 3.70 20.65
C VAL A 197 10.58 4.76 21.49
N VAL A 198 11.04 6.01 21.44
CA VAL A 198 10.43 7.13 22.19
C VAL A 198 8.97 7.30 21.79
N LEU A 199 8.65 7.33 20.49
CA LEU A 199 7.26 7.49 20.07
C LEU A 199 6.41 6.26 20.42
N GLY A 200 6.97 5.05 20.36
CA GLY A 200 6.32 3.85 20.85
C GLY A 200 5.95 3.97 22.34
N ILE A 201 6.90 4.41 23.19
CA ILE A 201 6.65 4.63 24.63
C ILE A 201 5.59 5.72 24.84
N VAL A 202 5.64 6.83 24.09
CA VAL A 202 4.63 7.89 24.17
C VAL A 202 3.24 7.36 23.84
N VAL A 203 3.10 6.55 22.79
CA VAL A 203 1.81 5.93 22.43
C VAL A 203 1.37 4.94 23.50
N TRP A 204 2.27 4.12 24.03
CA TRP A 204 1.94 3.19 25.12
C TRP A 204 1.46 3.93 26.37
N MET A 205 2.08 5.05 26.74
CA MET A 205 1.64 5.87 27.87
C MET A 205 0.28 6.53 27.62
N ALA A 206 0.01 6.96 26.38
CA ALA A 206 -1.24 7.65 26.03
C ALA A 206 -2.42 6.70 25.78
N ARG A 207 -2.15 5.44 25.41
CA ARG A 207 -3.12 4.41 24.98
C ARG A 207 -2.77 3.05 25.56
N GLY A 208 -2.45 3.01 26.86
CA GLY A 208 -1.96 1.80 27.55
C GLY A 208 -2.97 0.65 27.64
N ASP A 209 -4.22 0.93 27.30
CA ASP A 209 -5.32 -0.02 27.09
C ASP A 209 -5.28 -0.74 25.74
N GLY A 210 -4.46 -0.27 24.79
CA GLY A 210 -4.36 -0.83 23.45
C GLY A 210 -3.47 -2.09 23.34
N PRO A 211 -3.55 -2.83 22.21
CA PRO A 211 -2.71 -4.00 21.99
C PRO A 211 -1.22 -3.67 21.93
N VAL A 212 -0.36 -4.48 22.57
CA VAL A 212 1.11 -4.29 22.54
C VAL A 212 1.67 -4.27 21.11
N LEU A 213 1.11 -5.10 20.23
CA LEU A 213 1.49 -5.12 18.81
C LEU A 213 1.23 -3.78 18.11
N ALA A 214 0.25 -3.00 18.54
CA ALA A 214 -0.04 -1.68 17.98
C ALA A 214 1.10 -0.70 18.29
N VAL A 215 1.64 -0.73 19.51
CA VAL A 215 2.81 0.09 19.91
C VAL A 215 4.02 -0.26 19.06
N LEU A 216 4.29 -1.55 18.87
CA LEU A 216 5.39 -2.02 18.01
C LEU A 216 5.17 -1.62 16.55
N GLY A 217 3.92 -1.68 16.06
CA GLY A 217 3.55 -1.25 14.71
C GLY A 217 3.77 0.25 14.49
N VAL A 218 3.41 1.09 15.47
CA VAL A 218 3.69 2.53 15.41
C VAL A 218 5.20 2.79 15.44
N ALA A 219 5.94 2.12 16.32
CA ALA A 219 7.40 2.22 16.35
C ALA A 219 8.01 1.82 14.98
N ALA A 220 7.53 0.74 14.37
CA ALA A 220 7.95 0.29 13.04
C ALA A 220 7.63 1.31 11.94
N ALA A 221 6.47 1.97 11.99
CA ALA A 221 6.13 3.06 11.06
C ALA A 221 7.09 4.25 11.20
N VAL A 222 7.41 4.67 12.43
CA VAL A 222 8.37 5.75 12.70
C VAL A 222 9.78 5.36 12.27
N TRP A 223 10.15 4.10 12.49
CA TRP A 223 11.42 3.53 12.03
C TRP A 223 11.57 3.67 10.50
N LEU A 224 10.51 3.36 9.73
CA LEU A 224 10.50 3.55 8.28
C LEU A 224 10.60 5.03 7.89
N MET A 225 9.79 5.89 8.51
CA MET A 225 9.75 7.33 8.23
C MET A 225 11.08 8.02 8.57
N ALA A 226 11.62 7.82 9.76
CA ALA A 226 12.89 8.42 10.16
C ALA A 226 14.09 7.77 9.44
N GLY A 227 14.00 6.46 9.18
CA GLY A 227 15.00 5.70 8.44
C GLY A 227 15.16 6.19 7.00
N SER A 228 14.05 6.43 6.29
CA SER A 228 14.08 6.92 4.90
C SER A 228 14.71 8.31 4.76
N LEU A 229 14.62 9.15 5.80
CA LEU A 229 15.24 10.48 5.85
C LEU A 229 16.72 10.45 6.24
N THR A 230 17.23 9.31 6.75
CA THR A 230 18.59 9.21 7.30
C THR A 230 19.67 9.35 6.21
N ASP A 231 19.45 8.81 5.01
CA ASP A 231 20.40 8.97 3.89
C ASP A 231 20.50 10.44 3.44
N LEU A 232 19.36 11.13 3.30
CA LEU A 232 19.32 12.56 2.97
C LEU A 232 20.03 13.40 4.03
N ARG A 233 19.74 13.15 5.31
CA ARG A 233 20.38 13.82 6.45
C ARG A 233 21.90 13.66 6.40
N GLY A 234 22.36 12.43 6.17
CA GLY A 234 23.78 12.08 6.11
C GLY A 234 24.51 12.75 4.95
N ARG A 235 23.92 12.74 3.75
CA ARG A 235 24.50 13.38 2.55
C ARG A 235 24.51 14.90 2.63
N ALA A 236 23.47 15.49 3.21
CA ALA A 236 23.43 16.93 3.46
C ALA A 236 24.45 17.36 4.54
N GLY A 237 24.80 16.47 5.46
CA GLY A 237 25.78 16.74 6.53
C GLY A 237 25.17 17.44 7.75
N PHE A 238 23.86 17.30 7.98
CA PHE A 238 23.21 17.83 9.18
C PHE A 238 23.82 17.22 10.45
N GLY A 239 24.23 18.10 11.38
CA GLY A 239 24.92 17.73 12.62
C GLY A 239 26.45 17.63 12.50
N LYS A 240 27.02 17.81 11.30
CA LYS A 240 28.49 17.84 11.07
C LYS A 240 28.98 19.14 10.43
N ALA A 241 28.13 19.81 9.66
CA ALA A 241 28.43 21.07 8.99
C ALA A 241 27.49 22.19 9.47
N PRO A 242 27.86 23.47 9.29
CA PRO A 242 26.95 24.59 9.52
C PRO A 242 25.65 24.44 8.73
N LEU A 243 24.54 24.93 9.31
CA LEU A 243 23.20 24.76 8.73
C LEU A 243 23.08 25.28 7.30
N SER A 244 23.70 26.42 7.00
CA SER A 244 23.72 27.02 5.66
C SER A 244 24.39 26.11 4.62
N THR A 245 25.50 25.45 4.99
CA THR A 245 26.19 24.47 4.16
C THR A 245 25.36 23.21 3.99
N ALA A 246 24.72 22.73 5.05
CA ALA A 246 23.87 21.53 4.99
C ALA A 246 22.65 21.74 4.08
N LEU A 247 21.98 22.89 4.18
CA LEU A 247 20.86 23.26 3.30
C LEU A 247 21.29 23.39 1.84
N ARG A 248 22.47 23.98 1.58
CA ARG A 248 23.03 24.08 0.23
C ARG A 248 23.30 22.69 -0.36
N ARG A 249 23.90 21.78 0.43
CA ARG A 249 24.15 20.39 0.02
C ARG A 249 22.84 19.63 -0.23
N LEU A 250 21.84 19.78 0.65
CA LEU A 250 20.53 19.16 0.50
C LEU A 250 19.86 19.58 -0.82
N ARG A 251 19.84 20.89 -1.13
CA ARG A 251 19.30 21.41 -2.40
C ARG A 251 20.04 20.90 -3.64
N GLY A 252 21.31 20.55 -3.49
CA GLY A 252 22.15 20.00 -4.57
C GLY A 252 22.04 18.48 -4.77
N LEU A 253 21.30 17.75 -3.92
CA LEU A 253 21.15 16.30 -4.06
C LEU A 253 20.32 15.93 -5.30
N PRO A 254 20.59 14.78 -5.93
CA PRO A 254 19.81 14.31 -7.08
C PRO A 254 18.36 14.03 -6.69
N ARG A 255 17.43 14.25 -7.62
CA ARG A 255 15.98 14.08 -7.37
C ARG A 255 15.65 12.63 -7.06
N SER A 256 16.37 11.68 -7.66
CA SER A 256 16.30 10.25 -7.31
C SER A 256 16.50 9.97 -5.81
N ALA A 257 17.37 10.70 -5.10
CA ALA A 257 17.54 10.53 -3.66
C ALA A 257 16.30 10.98 -2.86
N PHE A 258 15.67 12.08 -3.27
CA PHE A 258 14.40 12.51 -2.69
C PHE A 258 13.26 11.55 -3.04
N GLY A 259 13.23 11.03 -4.27
CA GLY A 259 12.25 10.04 -4.71
C GLY A 259 12.30 8.77 -3.86
N THR A 260 13.51 8.25 -3.62
CA THR A 260 13.72 7.10 -2.70
C THR A 260 13.23 7.43 -1.28
N ALA A 261 13.64 8.57 -0.72
CA ALA A 261 13.22 8.93 0.64
C ALA A 261 11.70 9.09 0.76
N LEU A 262 11.07 9.79 -0.20
CA LEU A 262 9.63 10.05 -0.21
C LEU A 262 8.82 8.77 -0.35
N ALA A 263 9.26 7.84 -1.21
CA ALA A 263 8.57 6.56 -1.39
C ALA A 263 8.59 5.72 -0.10
N HIS A 264 9.76 5.55 0.51
CA HIS A 264 9.86 4.74 1.73
C HIS A 264 9.27 5.45 2.95
N PHE A 265 9.26 6.80 2.98
CA PHE A 265 8.51 7.57 3.97
C PHE A 265 7.00 7.34 3.81
N GLY A 266 6.49 7.38 2.58
CA GLY A 266 5.09 7.09 2.27
C GLY A 266 4.65 5.71 2.75
N LEU A 267 5.49 4.68 2.58
CA LEU A 267 5.25 3.36 3.15
C LEU A 267 5.11 3.41 4.68
N GLY A 268 5.97 4.15 5.37
CA GLY A 268 5.86 4.35 6.82
C GLY A 268 4.55 5.03 7.24
N VAL A 269 4.08 6.02 6.47
CA VAL A 269 2.79 6.68 6.70
C VAL A 269 1.62 5.71 6.48
N THR A 270 1.69 4.86 5.44
CA THR A 270 0.68 3.82 5.21
C THR A 270 0.64 2.80 6.35
N VAL A 271 1.81 2.30 6.80
CA VAL A 271 1.90 1.37 7.94
C VAL A 271 1.32 2.01 9.21
N LEU A 272 1.60 3.29 9.46
CA LEU A 272 1.00 4.02 10.58
C LEU A 272 -0.53 4.00 10.50
N GLY A 273 -1.10 4.36 9.35
CA GLY A 273 -2.55 4.37 9.14
C GLY A 273 -3.17 2.98 9.36
N ILE A 274 -2.57 1.94 8.79
CA ILE A 274 -3.01 0.54 8.93
C ILE A 274 -3.02 0.11 10.41
N VAL A 275 -1.91 0.36 11.13
CA VAL A 275 -1.79 -0.03 12.54
C VAL A 275 -2.80 0.72 13.40
N LEU A 276 -2.94 2.03 13.20
CA LEU A 276 -3.85 2.85 14.00
C LEU A 276 -5.31 2.45 13.78
N VAL A 277 -5.75 2.31 12.53
CA VAL A 277 -7.14 1.94 12.24
C VAL A 277 -7.44 0.51 12.69
N THR A 278 -6.54 -0.44 12.47
CA THR A 278 -6.77 -1.86 12.83
C THR A 278 -6.81 -2.07 14.34
N SER A 279 -6.10 -1.24 15.11
CA SER A 279 -5.97 -1.43 16.56
C SER A 279 -7.01 -0.65 17.37
N TRP A 280 -7.54 0.44 16.83
CA TRP A 280 -8.39 1.37 17.57
C TRP A 280 -9.65 1.82 16.81
N GLU A 281 -10.01 1.16 15.71
CA GLU A 281 -11.35 1.38 15.15
C GLU A 281 -12.45 0.91 16.10
N THR A 282 -13.57 1.63 16.10
CA THR A 282 -14.78 1.19 16.79
C THR A 282 -15.87 0.93 15.76
N GLU A 283 -16.70 -0.07 16.02
CA GLU A 283 -17.86 -0.42 15.21
C GLU A 283 -19.07 -0.58 16.14
N HIS A 284 -20.13 0.14 15.83
CA HIS A 284 -21.43 0.00 16.48
C HIS A 284 -22.45 -0.40 15.43
N VAL A 285 -23.17 -1.50 15.68
CA VAL A 285 -24.30 -1.95 14.88
C VAL A 285 -25.51 -1.94 15.80
N LEU A 286 -26.47 -1.06 15.54
CA LEU A 286 -27.64 -0.89 16.40
C LEU A 286 -28.87 -0.55 15.57
N GLU A 287 -30.04 -0.82 16.12
CA GLU A 287 -31.30 -0.35 15.58
C GLU A 287 -31.56 1.06 16.13
N MET A 288 -31.85 2.01 15.25
CA MET A 288 -32.07 3.41 15.61
C MET A 288 -33.43 3.91 15.15
N ALA A 289 -34.10 4.62 16.06
CA ALA A 289 -35.24 5.49 15.77
C ALA A 289 -34.78 6.95 15.63
N PRO A 290 -35.49 7.80 14.86
CA PRO A 290 -35.21 9.23 14.79
C PRO A 290 -35.14 9.87 16.20
N GLY A 291 -34.13 10.71 16.42
CA GLY A 291 -33.79 11.33 17.69
C GLY A 291 -32.80 10.53 18.56
N GLN A 292 -32.60 9.23 18.29
CA GLN A 292 -31.63 8.43 19.05
C GLN A 292 -30.18 8.75 18.67
N THR A 293 -29.29 8.47 19.61
CA THR A 293 -27.87 8.81 19.52
C THR A 293 -26.98 7.62 19.84
N VAL A 294 -25.79 7.57 19.25
CA VAL A 294 -24.72 6.63 19.58
C VAL A 294 -23.39 7.38 19.68
N GLU A 295 -22.56 6.99 20.64
CA GLU A 295 -21.21 7.54 20.74
C GLU A 295 -20.24 6.78 19.82
N ALA A 296 -19.42 7.51 19.07
CA ALA A 296 -18.38 6.94 18.22
C ALA A 296 -17.19 7.89 18.13
N GLY A 297 -15.99 7.42 18.50
CA GLY A 297 -14.75 8.19 18.35
C GLY A 297 -14.66 9.48 19.17
N GLY A 298 -15.42 9.59 20.26
CA GLY A 298 -15.53 10.82 21.06
C GLY A 298 -16.55 11.84 20.54
N TYR A 299 -17.36 11.45 19.55
CA TYR A 299 -18.49 12.23 19.03
C TYR A 299 -19.80 11.51 19.30
N VAL A 300 -20.90 12.27 19.29
CA VAL A 300 -22.26 11.73 19.35
C VAL A 300 -22.86 11.80 17.96
N VAL A 301 -23.25 10.65 17.41
CA VAL A 301 -23.95 10.54 16.13
C VAL A 301 -25.44 10.42 16.43
N ARG A 302 -26.23 11.40 15.99
CA ARG A 302 -27.68 11.42 16.13
C ARG A 302 -28.32 11.07 14.80
N PHE A 303 -29.26 10.13 14.82
CA PHE A 303 -30.12 9.89 13.68
C PHE A 303 -31.27 10.90 13.69
N ASP A 304 -31.34 11.79 12.71
CA ASP A 304 -32.29 12.91 12.74
C ASP A 304 -33.64 12.53 12.12
N ARG A 305 -33.63 11.99 10.89
CA ARG A 305 -34.85 11.66 10.13
C ARG A 305 -34.54 10.83 8.89
N GLU A 306 -35.58 10.21 8.35
CA GLU A 306 -35.57 9.58 7.03
C GLU A 306 -36.18 10.51 5.97
N ALA A 307 -35.80 10.32 4.71
CA ALA A 307 -36.41 10.94 3.57
C ALA A 307 -36.29 10.03 2.34
N GLU A 308 -37.32 10.01 1.51
CA GLU A 308 -37.24 9.42 0.18
C GLU A 308 -36.87 10.50 -0.84
N ARG A 309 -35.95 10.18 -1.75
CA ARG A 309 -35.55 11.05 -2.85
C ARG A 309 -35.53 10.29 -4.16
N GLN A 310 -35.82 11.00 -5.24
CA GLN A 310 -35.69 10.48 -6.60
C GLN A 310 -34.42 11.03 -7.23
N GLY A 311 -33.48 10.15 -7.57
CA GLY A 311 -32.27 10.47 -8.33
C GLY A 311 -32.50 10.37 -9.85
N PRO A 312 -31.48 10.69 -10.66
CA PRO A 312 -31.60 10.70 -12.13
C PRO A 312 -31.97 9.35 -12.75
N ASN A 313 -31.51 8.25 -12.15
CA ASN A 313 -31.74 6.88 -12.63
C ASN A 313 -31.89 5.86 -11.48
N TYR A 314 -32.17 6.34 -10.27
CA TYR A 314 -32.38 5.53 -9.07
C TYR A 314 -33.41 6.20 -8.16
N SER A 315 -34.08 5.43 -7.32
CA SER A 315 -34.75 5.94 -6.12
C SER A 315 -33.84 5.71 -4.91
N GLU A 316 -33.89 6.60 -3.91
CA GLU A 316 -33.10 6.43 -2.70
C GLU A 316 -33.90 6.69 -1.42
N GLU A 317 -33.69 5.83 -0.44
CA GLU A 317 -34.08 6.03 0.95
C GLU A 317 -32.88 6.60 1.70
N VAL A 318 -33.00 7.82 2.21
CA VAL A 318 -31.92 8.57 2.85
C VAL A 318 -32.19 8.68 4.34
N ALA A 319 -31.18 8.38 5.14
CA ALA A 319 -31.14 8.67 6.56
C ALA A 319 -30.17 9.82 6.83
N HIS A 320 -30.67 10.84 7.53
CA HIS A 320 -29.93 12.04 7.92
C HIS A 320 -29.30 11.87 9.30
N PHE A 321 -28.02 12.21 9.42
CA PHE A 321 -27.28 12.12 10.68
C PHE A 321 -26.57 13.43 11.02
N SER A 322 -26.74 13.89 12.25
CA SER A 322 -25.99 14.98 12.85
C SER A 322 -24.86 14.40 13.71
N VAL A 323 -23.68 15.01 13.63
CA VAL A 323 -22.54 14.67 14.50
C VAL A 323 -22.32 15.82 15.47
N LEU A 324 -22.34 15.51 16.76
CA LEU A 324 -22.23 16.47 17.84
C LEU A 324 -20.94 16.27 18.64
N SER A 325 -20.39 17.38 19.13
CA SER A 325 -19.32 17.42 20.13
C SER A 325 -19.67 18.43 21.21
N GLY A 326 -19.66 18.00 22.47
CA GLY A 326 -20.10 18.84 23.60
C GLY A 326 -21.53 19.36 23.48
N GLY A 327 -22.42 18.60 22.83
CA GLY A 327 -23.83 18.98 22.60
C GLY A 327 -24.08 19.92 21.42
N VAL A 328 -23.03 20.39 20.73
CA VAL A 328 -23.14 21.25 19.55
C VAL A 328 -22.98 20.41 18.29
N VAL A 329 -23.85 20.62 17.29
CA VAL A 329 -23.73 20.00 15.96
C VAL A 329 -22.51 20.60 15.26
N ILE A 330 -21.55 19.75 14.89
CA ILE A 330 -20.30 20.15 14.23
C ILE A 330 -20.22 19.70 12.77
N ALA A 331 -21.03 18.72 12.38
CA ALA A 331 -21.11 18.21 11.02
C ALA A 331 -22.43 17.45 10.82
N GLU A 332 -22.82 17.28 9.56
CA GLU A 332 -23.99 16.50 9.15
C GLU A 332 -23.60 15.58 7.99
N THR A 333 -24.21 14.41 7.89
CA THR A 333 -23.98 13.46 6.80
C THR A 333 -25.23 12.66 6.49
N ASP A 334 -25.31 12.17 5.25
CA ASP A 334 -26.39 11.34 4.76
C ASP A 334 -25.83 9.94 4.47
N SER A 335 -26.58 8.91 4.85
CA SER A 335 -26.39 7.56 4.30
C SER A 335 -27.66 7.14 3.58
N ALA A 336 -27.53 6.44 2.46
CA ALA A 336 -28.66 6.15 1.60
C ALA A 336 -28.65 4.72 1.06
N LYS A 337 -29.83 4.14 0.88
CA LYS A 337 -30.04 2.94 0.08
C LYS A 337 -30.60 3.34 -1.28
N ARG A 338 -29.86 3.04 -2.34
CA ARG A 338 -30.23 3.34 -3.73
C ARG A 338 -30.70 2.10 -4.45
N VAL A 339 -31.84 2.19 -5.11
CA VAL A 339 -32.39 1.13 -5.96
C VAL A 339 -32.35 1.58 -7.42
N TYR A 340 -31.66 0.81 -8.26
CA TYR A 340 -31.57 1.04 -9.69
C TYR A 340 -32.55 0.10 -10.42
N PRO A 341 -33.62 0.62 -11.06
CA PRO A 341 -34.65 -0.22 -11.69
C PRO A 341 -34.10 -1.21 -12.72
N ALA A 342 -33.04 -0.84 -13.45
CA ALA A 342 -32.42 -1.71 -14.45
C ALA A 342 -31.62 -2.88 -13.86
N ARG A 343 -31.08 -2.75 -12.63
CA ARG A 343 -30.24 -3.78 -11.99
C ARG A 343 -30.98 -4.60 -10.94
N GLN A 344 -32.11 -4.10 -10.41
CA GLN A 344 -32.92 -4.75 -9.37
C GLN A 344 -32.12 -5.16 -8.11
N MET A 345 -30.98 -4.52 -7.88
CA MET A 345 -30.14 -4.73 -6.70
C MET A 345 -29.96 -3.40 -5.97
N PRO A 346 -30.30 -3.32 -4.67
CA PRO A 346 -30.03 -2.14 -3.88
C PRO A 346 -28.53 -2.01 -3.63
N THR A 347 -28.05 -0.77 -3.60
CA THR A 347 -26.68 -0.41 -3.19
C THR A 347 -26.75 0.55 -2.00
N THR A 348 -25.80 0.45 -1.08
CA THR A 348 -25.77 1.32 0.11
C THR A 348 -24.64 2.33 -0.04
N GLU A 349 -24.98 3.60 0.09
CA GLU A 349 -24.06 4.73 0.15
C GLU A 349 -23.80 5.09 1.61
N ALA A 350 -22.54 5.07 2.01
CA ALA A 350 -22.14 5.45 3.35
C ALA A 350 -21.98 6.98 3.46
N GLY A 351 -22.45 7.55 4.57
CA GLY A 351 -22.08 8.89 5.00
C GLY A 351 -20.65 8.87 5.54
N ILE A 352 -19.77 9.71 5.00
CA ILE A 352 -18.35 9.77 5.38
C ILE A 352 -17.99 11.19 5.77
N LEU A 353 -17.51 11.36 7.00
CA LEU A 353 -17.03 12.62 7.54
C LEU A 353 -15.56 12.50 7.94
N SER A 354 -14.76 13.52 7.63
CA SER A 354 -13.32 13.52 7.93
C SER A 354 -13.01 14.50 9.06
N PHE A 355 -12.31 14.00 10.08
CA PHE A 355 -11.86 14.76 11.25
C PHE A 355 -10.34 14.65 11.35
N GLY A 356 -9.64 15.62 10.77
CA GLY A 356 -8.19 15.55 10.61
C GLY A 356 -7.79 14.38 9.71
N ALA A 357 -7.01 13.43 10.24
CA ALA A 357 -6.63 12.21 9.52
C ALA A 357 -7.61 11.04 9.72
N SER A 358 -8.57 11.18 10.64
CA SER A 358 -9.55 10.15 10.99
C SER A 358 -10.85 10.35 10.24
N GLN A 359 -11.68 9.31 10.16
CA GLN A 359 -12.99 9.42 9.56
C GLN A 359 -14.07 8.72 10.37
N LEU A 360 -15.27 9.28 10.33
CA LEU A 360 -16.50 8.69 10.85
C LEU A 360 -17.33 8.22 9.66
N TYR A 361 -17.72 6.94 9.67
CA TYR A 361 -18.54 6.33 8.63
C TYR A 361 -19.89 5.98 9.23
N VAL A 362 -20.96 6.25 8.50
CA VAL A 362 -22.33 5.85 8.86
C VAL A 362 -22.94 5.14 7.66
N SER A 363 -23.51 3.96 7.87
CA SER A 363 -24.19 3.17 6.84
C SER A 363 -25.52 2.67 7.37
N ILE A 364 -26.56 2.74 6.55
CA ILE A 364 -27.88 2.17 6.89
C ILE A 364 -28.09 0.78 6.31
N GLY A 365 -28.75 -0.06 7.09
CA GLY A 365 -29.18 -1.41 6.76
C GLY A 365 -30.69 -1.46 6.47
N ASP A 366 -31.30 -2.61 6.67
CA ASP A 366 -32.74 -2.79 6.47
C ASP A 366 -33.57 -2.19 7.61
N LYS A 367 -34.82 -1.86 7.29
CA LYS A 367 -35.83 -1.52 8.29
C LYS A 367 -36.23 -2.79 9.03
N THR A 368 -36.39 -2.67 10.35
CA THR A 368 -36.87 -3.76 11.20
C THR A 368 -38.39 -3.77 11.21
N GLU A 369 -39.00 -4.87 11.68
CA GLU A 369 -40.45 -4.98 11.81
C GLU A 369 -41.05 -3.90 12.73
N ALA A 370 -40.26 -3.37 13.67
CA ALA A 370 -40.63 -2.29 14.58
C ALA A 370 -40.56 -0.88 13.95
N GLY A 371 -40.14 -0.76 12.69
CA GLY A 371 -40.03 0.51 11.97
C GLY A 371 -38.76 1.32 12.27
N THR A 372 -37.80 0.75 13.00
CA THR A 372 -36.45 1.34 13.17
C THR A 372 -35.52 0.90 12.04
N ILE A 373 -34.43 1.63 11.81
CA ILE A 373 -33.41 1.24 10.83
C ILE A 373 -32.18 0.65 11.53
N VAL A 374 -31.60 -0.40 10.94
CA VAL A 374 -30.26 -0.85 11.35
C VAL A 374 -29.25 0.21 10.90
N VAL A 375 -28.50 0.79 11.83
CA VAL A 375 -27.44 1.74 11.56
C VAL A 375 -26.11 1.14 11.99
N ARG A 376 -25.14 1.22 11.11
CA ARG A 376 -23.76 0.85 11.39
C ARG A 376 -22.88 2.10 11.37
N VAL A 377 -22.23 2.37 12.49
CA VAL A 377 -21.35 3.52 12.69
C VAL A 377 -19.93 3.03 12.96
N TRP A 378 -18.96 3.57 12.23
CA TRP A 378 -17.54 3.31 12.50
C TRP A 378 -16.78 4.60 12.80
N TRP A 379 -15.91 4.54 13.79
CA TRP A 379 -14.82 5.48 13.92
C TRP A 379 -13.52 4.84 13.43
N LYS A 380 -12.86 5.49 12.48
CA LYS A 380 -11.63 4.98 11.84
C LYS A 380 -10.48 5.97 12.07
N PRO A 381 -9.68 5.79 13.14
CA PRO A 381 -8.61 6.71 13.47
C PRO A 381 -7.51 6.68 12.41
N TRP A 382 -7.10 7.86 11.93
CA TRP A 382 -5.95 8.04 11.01
C TRP A 382 -6.01 7.25 9.70
N ILE A 383 -7.19 6.79 9.28
CA ILE A 383 -7.37 6.00 8.04
C ILE A 383 -6.87 6.74 6.79
N LEU A 384 -6.93 8.07 6.76
CA LEU A 384 -6.44 8.86 5.62
C LEU A 384 -4.92 8.72 5.41
N CYS A 385 -4.16 8.29 6.41
CA CYS A 385 -2.73 8.02 6.25
C CYS A 385 -2.46 6.84 5.30
N ILE A 386 -3.39 5.90 5.15
CA ILE A 386 -3.24 4.79 4.19
C ILE A 386 -3.14 5.36 2.77
N TRP A 387 -4.09 6.23 2.41
CA TRP A 387 -4.15 6.89 1.12
C TRP A 387 -3.06 7.95 0.96
N GLY A 388 -2.82 8.75 1.99
CA GLY A 388 -1.75 9.76 2.00
C GLY A 388 -0.37 9.13 1.78
N GLY A 389 -0.10 7.99 2.41
CA GLY A 389 1.14 7.23 2.19
C GLY A 389 1.28 6.70 0.76
N ALA A 390 0.19 6.22 0.15
CA ALA A 390 0.16 5.81 -1.26
C ALA A 390 0.44 6.99 -2.21
N LEU A 391 -0.15 8.16 -1.95
CA LEU A 391 0.12 9.39 -2.70
C LEU A 391 1.58 9.85 -2.55
N LEU A 392 2.17 9.72 -1.36
CA LEU A 392 3.59 9.99 -1.13
C LEU A 392 4.48 9.01 -1.91
N MET A 393 4.15 7.72 -1.93
CA MET A 393 4.85 6.72 -2.75
C MET A 393 4.81 7.07 -4.24
N MET A 394 3.63 7.41 -4.75
CA MET A 394 3.43 7.86 -6.12
C MET A 394 4.26 9.12 -6.42
N ALA A 395 4.21 10.12 -5.54
CA ALA A 395 4.99 11.35 -5.66
C ALA A 395 6.50 11.06 -5.66
N GLY A 396 6.97 10.11 -4.85
CA GLY A 396 8.36 9.64 -4.85
C GLY A 396 8.79 9.08 -6.20
N GLY A 397 7.92 8.29 -6.84
CA GLY A 397 8.10 7.79 -8.20
C GLY A 397 8.26 8.92 -9.22
N PHE A 398 7.33 9.89 -9.23
CA PHE A 398 7.40 11.05 -10.13
C PHE A 398 8.64 11.91 -9.90
N VAL A 399 9.02 12.15 -8.64
CA VAL A 399 10.24 12.89 -8.30
C VAL A 399 11.47 12.16 -8.83
N SER A 400 11.54 10.83 -8.69
CA SER A 400 12.63 10.02 -9.24
C SER A 400 12.72 10.12 -10.76
N LEU A 401 11.58 9.98 -11.47
CA LEU A 401 11.52 10.08 -12.94
C LEU A 401 11.84 11.48 -13.47
N SER A 402 11.61 12.53 -12.67
CA SER A 402 11.97 13.91 -13.01
C SER A 402 13.48 14.20 -12.96
N ASP A 403 14.30 13.25 -12.51
CA ASP A 403 15.75 13.39 -12.48
C ASP A 403 16.33 13.45 -13.90
N ARG A 404 17.10 14.50 -14.20
CA ARG A 404 17.65 14.75 -15.54
C ARG A 404 18.58 13.66 -16.02
N ARG A 405 19.16 12.87 -15.10
CA ARG A 405 20.05 11.74 -15.43
C ARG A 405 19.31 10.54 -16.05
N LEU A 406 18.00 10.45 -15.84
CA LEU A 406 17.14 9.42 -16.43
C LEU A 406 16.48 9.88 -17.74
N ARG A 407 16.69 11.13 -18.16
CA ARG A 407 16.27 11.61 -19.49
C ARG A 407 17.21 11.06 -20.56
N ILE A 408 16.86 9.92 -21.14
CA ILE A 408 17.44 9.44 -22.39
C ILE A 408 17.20 10.54 -23.46
N GLY A 409 18.27 11.12 -24.02
CA GLY A 409 18.18 12.07 -25.13
C GLY A 409 18.04 13.57 -24.78
N ALA A 410 18.17 13.99 -23.51
CA ALA A 410 18.22 15.42 -23.20
C ALA A 410 19.60 16.02 -23.54
N PRO A 411 19.70 17.08 -24.37
CA PRO A 411 20.98 17.66 -24.74
C PRO A 411 21.74 18.15 -23.51
N SER A 412 22.94 17.59 -23.30
CA SER A 412 23.85 18.10 -22.27
C SER A 412 24.21 19.53 -22.63
N ARG A 413 24.06 20.47 -21.70
CA ARG A 413 24.47 21.86 -21.93
C ARG A 413 25.97 21.85 -22.23
N ARG A 414 26.35 22.24 -23.46
CA ARG A 414 27.74 22.32 -23.91
C ARG A 414 28.52 23.12 -22.87
N ALA A 415 29.56 22.52 -22.29
CA ALA A 415 30.44 23.23 -21.37
C ALA A 415 30.96 24.48 -22.07
N ARG A 416 30.89 25.64 -21.40
CA ARG A 416 31.50 26.86 -21.93
C ARG A 416 32.99 26.58 -22.17
N PRO A 417 33.54 26.88 -23.36
CA PRO A 417 34.97 26.81 -23.57
C PRO A 417 35.66 27.67 -22.50
N VAL A 418 36.64 27.09 -21.82
CA VAL A 418 37.56 27.88 -21.02
C VAL A 418 38.40 28.67 -22.02
N GLU A 419 38.29 30.00 -22.01
CA GLU A 419 39.20 30.86 -22.77
C GLU A 419 40.62 30.51 -22.35
N ALA A 420 41.44 30.08 -23.32
CA ALA A 420 42.86 29.92 -23.10
C ALA A 420 43.39 31.31 -22.71
N MET A 421 43.96 31.43 -21.52
CA MET A 421 44.74 32.61 -21.14
C MET A 421 45.87 32.74 -22.18
N GLY A 422 45.79 33.77 -23.01
CA GLY A 422 46.87 34.12 -23.92
C GLY A 422 48.17 34.30 -23.15
N ALA A 423 49.23 33.66 -23.64
CA ALA A 423 50.58 33.95 -23.18
C ALA A 423 50.85 35.44 -23.45
N ALA A 424 51.12 36.20 -22.39
CA ALA A 424 51.70 37.53 -22.51
C ALA A 424 53.17 37.38 -22.93
N GLU A 425 53.59 38.29 -23.81
CA GLU A 425 54.87 38.38 -24.53
C GLU A 425 56.14 38.08 -23.73
#